data_AF-A0A369QVM7-F1
#
_entry.id   AF-A0A369QVM7-F1
#
_cell.length_a   1.000
_cell.length_b   1.000
_cell.length_c   1.000
_cell.angle_alpha   90.00
_cell.angle_beta   90.00
_cell.angle_gamma   90.00
#
_symmetry.space_group_name_H-M   'P 1'
#
loop_
_entity.id
_entity.type
_entity.pdbx_description
1 polymer ?
#
loop_
_entity_poly.entity_id
_entity_poly.type
_entity_poly.pdbx_seq_one_letter_code
_entity_poly.pdbx_strand_id
1 'polypeptide(L)' 'MSTSPPDAPQTGLPVIAALEEVAALAPRLPAFAAAAAAAARARQAELTKPPGALGRLEDLAAFVAGWRGDPRPRIARAQ' A
#
# COMPACT_ATOMS: atom_id res chain seq x y z
N MET A 1 -2.72 17.98 13.53
CA MET A 1 -3.60 17.06 14.29
C MET A 1 -4.76 16.69 13.37
N SER A 2 -4.56 15.70 12.49
CA SER A 2 -5.61 15.19 11.60
C SER A 2 -5.68 13.69 11.85
N THR A 3 -6.57 13.30 12.74
CA THR A 3 -6.86 11.91 13.07
C THR A 3 -7.59 11.29 11.89
N SER A 4 -6.87 10.48 11.10
CA SER A 4 -7.51 9.53 10.17
C SER A 4 -8.47 8.66 10.99
N PRO A 5 -9.72 8.45 10.55
CA PRO A 5 -10.67 7.65 11.31
C PRO A 5 -10.17 6.20 11.41
N PRO A 6 -10.54 5.47 12.47
CA PRO A 6 -10.29 4.04 12.58
C PRO A 6 -11.03 3.31 11.46
N ASP A 7 -10.34 2.36 10.84
CA ASP A 7 -10.82 1.46 9.80
C ASP A 7 -12.09 0.74 10.30
N ALA A 8 -13.26 1.23 9.89
CA ALA A 8 -14.52 0.57 10.21
C ALA A 8 -14.53 -0.83 9.57
N PRO A 9 -14.99 -1.88 10.28
CA PRO A 9 -15.06 -3.22 9.71
C PRO A 9 -16.04 -3.21 8.53
N GLN A 10 -15.51 -3.19 7.30
CA GLN A 10 -16.28 -3.24 6.07
C GLN A 10 -16.97 -4.61 6.00
N THR A 11 -18.25 -4.64 6.39
CA THR A 11 -19.09 -5.84 6.42
C THR A 11 -19.35 -6.36 5.02
N GLY A 12 -19.02 -7.64 4.76
CA GLY A 12 -19.42 -8.43 3.59
C GLY A 12 -18.85 -7.96 2.24
N LEU A 13 -18.00 -8.78 1.62
CA LEU A 13 -17.65 -8.56 0.21
C LEU A 13 -18.94 -8.72 -0.64
N PRO A 14 -19.27 -7.76 -1.52
CA PRO A 14 -20.42 -7.90 -2.41
C PRO A 14 -20.20 -9.09 -3.35
N VAL A 15 -21.28 -9.81 -3.67
CA VAL A 15 -21.27 -10.77 -4.77
C VAL A 15 -21.20 -9.96 -6.06
N ILE A 16 -20.19 -10.24 -6.89
CA ILE A 16 -19.99 -9.62 -8.20
C ILE A 16 -20.55 -10.59 -9.24
N ALA A 17 -21.58 -10.18 -9.99
CA ALA A 17 -22.21 -11.03 -11.00
C ALA A 17 -21.69 -10.78 -12.43
N ALA A 18 -21.12 -9.60 -12.68
CA ALA A 18 -20.58 -9.21 -13.99
C ALA A 18 -19.33 -8.31 -13.87
N LEU A 19 -18.53 -8.21 -14.94
CA LEU A 19 -17.23 -7.52 -14.91
C LEU A 19 -17.38 -6.01 -14.68
N GLU A 20 -18.43 -5.40 -15.22
CA GLU A 20 -18.74 -3.97 -15.07
C GLU A 20 -18.93 -3.56 -13.60
N GLU A 21 -19.38 -4.48 -12.74
CA GLU A 21 -19.58 -4.23 -11.30
C GLU A 21 -18.25 -4.03 -10.57
N VAL A 22 -17.14 -4.55 -11.10
CA VAL A 22 -15.79 -4.36 -10.52
C VAL A 22 -15.39 -2.88 -10.53
N ALA A 23 -15.71 -2.16 -11.60
CA ALA A 23 -15.38 -0.75 -11.73
C ALA A 23 -16.09 0.11 -10.67
N ALA A 24 -17.29 -0.29 -10.26
CA ALA A 24 -18.04 0.38 -9.20
C ALA A 24 -17.39 0.25 -7.81
N LEU A 25 -16.45 -0.68 -7.63
CA LEU A 25 -15.69 -0.83 -6.38
C LEU A 25 -14.48 0.12 -6.30
N ALA A 26 -14.04 0.70 -7.42
CA ALA A 26 -12.84 1.56 -7.45
C ALA A 26 -12.87 2.72 -6.43
N PRO A 27 -14.01 3.42 -6.18
CA PRO A 27 -14.08 4.48 -5.16
C PRO A 27 -13.86 3.99 -3.72
N ARG A 28 -13.95 2.67 -3.47
CA ARG A 28 -13.73 2.07 -2.14
C ARG A 28 -12.25 1.75 -1.87
N LEU A 29 -11.38 1.90 -2.88
CA LEU A 29 -9.96 1.66 -2.72
C LEU A 29 -9.35 2.76 -1.84
N PRO A 30 -8.40 2.40 -0.94
CA PRO A 30 -7.70 3.40 -0.16
C PRO A 30 -6.91 4.34 -1.07
N ALA A 31 -6.87 5.62 -0.69
CA ALA A 31 -5.99 6.58 -1.34
C ALA A 31 -4.52 6.22 -1.08
N PHE A 32 -3.63 6.59 -2.01
CA PHE A 32 -2.20 6.37 -1.85
C PHE A 32 -1.62 7.24 -0.73
N ALA A 33 -1.03 6.61 0.29
CA ALA A 33 -0.40 7.29 1.41
C ALA A 33 1.04 7.74 1.07
N ALA A 34 1.18 8.95 0.53
CA ALA A 34 2.48 9.52 0.15
C ALA A 34 3.51 9.52 1.30
N ALA A 35 3.06 9.77 2.54
CA ALA A 35 3.91 9.76 3.72
C ALA A 35 4.51 8.37 4.01
N ALA A 36 3.73 7.29 3.88
CA ALA A 36 4.20 5.92 4.08
C ALA A 36 5.23 5.54 3.01
N ALA A 37 4.98 5.91 1.75
CA ALA A 37 5.94 5.69 0.66
C ALA A 37 7.25 6.46 0.87
N ALA A 38 7.19 7.72 1.33
CA ALA A 38 8.37 8.51 1.64
C ALA A 38 9.19 7.92 2.79
N ALA A 39 8.53 7.52 3.88
CA ALA A 39 9.18 6.85 5.01
C ALA A 39 9.81 5.50 4.62
N ALA A 40 9.17 4.73 3.72
CA ALA A 40 9.74 3.51 3.17
C ALA A 40 11.02 3.76 2.34
N ARG A 41 11.06 4.84 1.54
CA ARG A 41 12.26 5.25 0.79
C ARG A 41 13.39 5.69 1.71
N ALA A 42 13.09 6.51 2.72
CA ALA A 42 14.07 6.97 3.71
C ALA A 42 14.74 5.77 4.40
N ARG A 43 13.95 4.80 4.87
CA ARG A 43 14.47 3.56 5.47
C ARG A 43 15.35 2.77 4.49
N GLN A 44 14.99 2.70 3.21
CA GLN A 44 15.80 1.98 2.22
C GLN A 44 17.17 2.62 1.98
N ALA A 45 17.28 3.94 2.15
CA ALA A 45 18.55 4.66 2.05
C ALA A 45 19.49 4.40 3.24
N GLU A 46 18.95 3.96 4.39
CA GLU A 46 19.71 3.62 5.60
C GLU A 46 20.20 2.15 5.61
N LEU A 47 19.78 1.32 4.65
CA LEU A 47 20.18 -0.08 4.58
C LEU A 47 21.65 -0.19 4.14
N THR A 48 22.31 -1.29 4.52
CA THR A 48 23.72 -1.58 4.18
C THR A 48 23.95 -1.86 2.68
N LYS A 49 22.92 -1.72 1.84
CA LYS A 49 23.02 -1.81 0.39
C LYS A 49 23.45 -0.45 -0.18
N PRO A 50 24.23 -0.40 -1.27
CA PRO A 50 24.38 0.85 -2.00
C PRO A 50 23.01 1.33 -2.51
N PRO A 51 22.77 2.65 -2.59
CA PRO A 51 21.54 3.19 -3.16
C PRO A 51 21.28 2.63 -4.57
N GLY A 52 20.04 2.23 -4.87
CA GLY A 52 19.66 1.69 -6.18
C GLY A 52 20.08 0.24 -6.45
N ALA A 53 20.75 -0.44 -5.52
CA ALA A 53 21.21 -1.82 -5.69
C ALA A 53 20.08 -2.83 -5.99
N LEU A 54 18.84 -2.53 -5.57
CA LEU A 54 17.69 -3.41 -5.84
C LEU A 54 16.84 -2.92 -7.03
N GLY A 55 17.20 -1.79 -7.66
CA GLY A 55 16.51 -1.22 -8.81
C GLY A 55 15.00 -1.12 -8.60
N ARG A 56 14.22 -1.76 -9.47
CA ARG A 56 12.75 -1.75 -9.44
C ARG A 56 12.12 -2.28 -8.15
N LEU A 57 12.83 -3.09 -7.36
CA LEU A 57 12.32 -3.55 -6.08
C LEU A 57 12.25 -2.41 -5.05
N GLU A 58 13.08 -1.37 -5.19
CA GLU A 58 13.03 -0.21 -4.30
C GLU A 58 11.75 0.58 -4.53
N ASP A 59 11.39 0.77 -5.81
CA ASP A 59 10.16 1.42 -6.23
C ASP A 59 8.92 0.61 -5.81
N LEU A 60 8.96 -0.72 -6.01
CA LEU A 60 7.87 -1.61 -5.61
C LEU A 60 7.64 -1.57 -4.10
N ALA A 61 8.70 -1.59 -3.30
CA ALA A 61 8.58 -1.50 -1.84
C ALA A 61 7.97 -0.16 -1.39
N ALA A 62 8.35 0.95 -2.02
CA ALA A 62 7.75 2.26 -1.74
C ALA A 62 6.27 2.33 -2.19
N PHE A 63 5.94 1.71 -3.32
CA PHE A 63 4.57 1.61 -3.81
C PHE A 63 3.67 0.82 -2.86
N VAL A 64 4.11 -0.37 -2.45
CA VAL A 64 3.35 -1.22 -1.51
C VAL A 64 3.15 -0.52 -0.17
N ALA A 65 4.17 0.20 0.32
CA ALA A 65 4.05 0.99 1.54
C ALA A 65 2.99 2.09 1.43
N GLY A 66 2.98 2.83 0.33
CA GLY A 66 1.97 3.85 0.08
C GLY A 66 0.56 3.28 -0.12
N TRP A 67 0.43 2.15 -0.81
CA TRP A 67 -0.85 1.48 -0.99
C TRP A 67 -1.42 0.93 0.33
N ARG A 68 -0.57 0.37 1.19
CA ARG A 68 -0.95 -0.18 2.50
C ARG A 68 -1.11 0.88 3.60
N GLY A 69 -0.62 2.11 3.38
CA GLY A 69 -0.53 3.11 4.44
C GLY A 69 0.46 2.78 5.55
N ASP A 70 1.39 1.85 5.30
CA ASP A 70 2.35 1.34 6.28
C ASP A 70 3.78 1.43 5.71
N PRO A 71 4.72 2.13 6.35
CA PRO A 71 6.11 2.23 5.88
C PRO A 71 6.91 0.92 5.95
N ARG A 72 6.44 -0.09 6.71
CA ARG A 72 7.07 -1.41 6.86
C ARG A 72 6.04 -2.53 6.70
N PRO A 73 5.41 -2.64 5.50
CA PRO A 73 4.34 -3.59 5.29
C PRO A 73 4.84 -5.03 5.46
N ARG A 74 4.07 -5.86 6.17
CA ARG A 74 4.37 -7.29 6.34
C ARG A 74 3.67 -8.11 5.27
N ILE A 75 4.42 -8.99 4.61
CA ILE A 75 3.88 -10.00 3.69
C ILE A 75 3.86 -11.34 4.43
N ALA A 76 2.67 -11.78 4.87
CA ALA A 76 2.51 -13.05 5.59
C ALA A 76 2.44 -14.27 4.67
N ARG A 77 2.00 -14.07 3.42
CA ARG A 77 2.00 -15.07 2.34
C ARG A 77 2.41 -14.40 1.05
N ALA A 78 3.37 -15.01 0.35
CA ALA A 78 3.68 -14.72 -1.04
C ALA A 78 3.11 -15.86 -1.91
N GLN A 79 2.69 -15.52 -3.12
CA GLN A 79 2.20 -16.48 -4.13
C GLN A 79 3.36 -16.96 -5.00
#